data_AF-A0A177EJH6-F1
#
_entry.id   AF-A0A177EJH6-F1
#
_cell.length_a   1.000
_cell.length_b   1.000
_cell.length_c   1.000
_cell.angle_alpha   90.00
_cell.angle_beta   90.00
_cell.angle_gamma   90.00
#
_symmetry.space_group_name_H-M   'P 1'
#
loop_
_entity.id
_entity.type
_entity.pdbx_description
1 polymer ?
#
loop_
_entity_poly.entity_id
_entity_poly.type
_entity_poly.pdbx_seq_one_letter_code
_entity_poly.pdbx_strand_id
1 'polypeptide(L)' 'MLSKSIRIINQANSVELINNKTYTGKLRINRKMNIITDKSIIKAKYIRYILISNEELTKILNTISNK' A
#
# COMPACT_ATOMS: atom_id res chain seq x y z
N MET A 1 11.93 11.16 7.86
CA MET A 1 12.17 9.69 7.87
C MET A 1 11.05 8.83 7.24
N LEU A 2 10.12 9.39 6.45
CA LEU A 2 9.01 8.64 5.82
C LEU A 2 9.43 7.73 4.64
N SER A 3 10.65 7.87 4.11
CA SER A 3 11.08 7.21 2.86
C SER A 3 11.45 5.73 2.98
N LYS A 4 11.71 5.23 4.21
CA LYS A 4 12.04 3.81 4.45
C LYS A 4 10.79 2.98 4.75
N SER A 5 9.86 3.50 5.55
CA SER A 5 8.62 2.79 5.94
C SER A 5 7.71 2.49 4.74
N ILE A 6 7.57 3.45 3.82
CA ILE A 6 6.80 3.27 2.57
C ILE A 6 7.46 2.22 1.64
N ARG A 7 8.78 2.01 1.75
CA ARG A 7 9.51 1.00 0.97
C ARG A 7 9.21 -0.44 1.40
N ILE A 8 8.75 -0.63 2.65
CA ILE A 8 8.53 -1.97 3.21
C ILE A 8 7.14 -2.49 2.83
N ILE A 9 6.16 -1.59 2.64
CA ILE A 9 4.81 -1.96 2.18
C ILE A 9 4.85 -2.26 0.69
N ASN A 10 5.12 -3.52 0.34
CA ASN A 10 5.19 -3.96 -1.05
C ASN A 10 3.83 -4.38 -1.63
N GLN A 11 2.89 -4.78 -0.77
CA GLN A 11 1.60 -5.33 -1.16
C GLN A 11 0.46 -4.79 -0.28
N ALA A 12 -0.70 -4.58 -0.89
CA ALA A 12 -1.96 -4.27 -0.22
C ALA A 12 -3.03 -5.28 -0.63
N ASN A 13 -3.97 -5.55 0.28
CA ASN A 13 -5.09 -6.46 0.04
C ASN A 13 -6.19 -5.76 -0.77
N SER A 14 -6.48 -4.52 -0.39
CA SER A 14 -7.45 -3.69 -1.08
C SER A 14 -7.15 -2.20 -0.94
N VAL A 15 -7.72 -1.41 -1.85
CA VAL A 15 -7.70 0.05 -1.80
C VAL A 15 -9.09 0.59 -2.07
N GLU A 16 -9.56 1.47 -1.20
CA GLU A 16 -10.79 2.25 -1.44
C GLU A 16 -10.42 3.63 -1.95
N LEU A 17 -11.12 4.07 -3.00
CA LEU A 17 -10.97 5.38 -3.59
C LEU A 17 -11.96 6.38 -3.00
N ILE A 18 -11.68 7.68 -3.18
CA ILE A 18 -12.55 8.78 -2.74
C ILE A 18 -13.95 8.75 -3.36
N ASN A 19 -14.14 8.01 -4.45
CA ASN A 19 -15.44 7.80 -5.11
C ASN A 19 -16.11 6.48 -4.68
N ASN A 20 -15.71 5.91 -3.55
CA ASN A 20 -16.20 4.65 -2.98
C ASN A 20 -15.96 3.41 -3.87
N LYS A 21 -15.12 3.50 -4.92
CA LYS A 21 -14.69 2.31 -5.67
C LYS A 21 -13.62 1.58 -4.89
N THR A 22 -13.76 0.26 -4.81
CA THR A 22 -12.79 -0.61 -4.14
C THR A 22 -12.12 -1.51 -5.15
N TYR A 23 -10.79 -1.61 -5.04
CA TYR A 23 -9.99 -2.55 -5.81
C TYR A 23 -9.39 -3.58 -4.86
N THR A 24 -9.42 -4.84 -5.26
CA THR A 24 -8.87 -5.98 -4.52
C THR A 24 -7.90 -6.75 -5.41
N GLY A 25 -6.97 -7.50 -4.80
CA GLY A 25 -6.03 -8.37 -5.51
C GLY A 25 -4.57 -7.99 -5.31
N LYS A 26 -3.72 -8.25 -6.30
CA LYS A 26 -2.28 -7.91 -6.24
C LYS A 26 -2.08 -6.41 -6.44
N LEU A 27 -2.03 -5.67 -5.35
CA LEU A 27 -1.84 -4.21 -5.36
C LEU A 27 -0.44 -3.87 -4.89
N ARG A 28 0.39 -3.29 -5.76
CA ARG A 28 1.74 -2.83 -5.39
C ARG A 28 1.73 -1.34 -5.10
N ILE A 29 2.39 -0.92 -4.03
CA ILE A 29 2.47 0.49 -3.64
C ILE A 29 3.83 1.06 -4.03
N ASN A 30 3.84 2.21 -4.70
CA ASN A 30 5.11 2.91 -4.99
C ASN A 30 5.41 3.99 -3.93
N ARG A 31 6.61 4.59 -4.02
CA ARG A 31 7.05 5.64 -3.07
C ARG A 31 6.19 6.91 -3.07
N LYS A 32 5.42 7.14 -4.13
CA LYS A 32 4.48 8.27 -4.26
C LYS A 32 3.07 7.90 -3.77
N MET A 33 2.91 6.74 -3.12
CA MET A 33 1.62 6.16 -2.72
C MET A 33 0.65 5.87 -3.87
N ASN A 34 1.13 5.76 -5.11
CA ASN A 34 0.29 5.24 -6.18
C ASN A 34 0.15 3.73 -6.02
N ILE A 35 -1.04 3.21 -6.33
CA ILE A 35 -1.27 1.77 -6.43
C ILE A 35 -1.09 1.35 -7.88
N ILE A 36 -0.22 0.36 -8.09
CA ILE A 36 0.00 -0.31 -9.36
C ILE A 36 -0.82 -1.60 -9.31
N THR A 37 -1.78 -1.69 -10.21
CA THR A 37 -2.58 -2.90 -10.48
C THR A 37 -2.11 -3.51 -11.80
N ASP A 38 -2.53 -4.73 -12.11
CA ASP A 38 -2.19 -5.39 -13.38
C ASP A 38 -2.70 -4.62 -14.62
N LYS A 39 -3.77 -3.82 -14.46
CA LYS A 39 -4.44 -3.12 -15.56
C LYS A 39 -4.14 -1.63 -15.64
N SER A 40 -3.74 -1.01 -14.51
CA SER A 40 -3.71 0.45 -14.39
C SER A 40 -2.91 0.95 -13.19
N ILE A 41 -2.60 2.24 -13.21
CA ILE A 41 -2.00 2.96 -12.08
C ILE A 41 -3.04 3.90 -11.47
N ILE A 42 -3.35 3.69 -10.19
CA ILE A 42 -4.22 4.56 -9.40
C ILE A 42 -3.34 5.59 -8.71
N LYS A 43 -3.57 6.89 -9.01
CA LYS A 43 -2.82 7.98 -8.39
C LYS A 43 -3.23 8.17 -6.94
N ALA A 44 -2.26 8.48 -6.07
CA ALA A 44 -2.46 8.67 -4.63
C ALA A 44 -3.59 9.65 -4.28
N LYS A 45 -3.75 10.72 -5.05
CA LYS A 45 -4.82 11.72 -4.84
C LYS A 45 -6.25 11.18 -4.92
N TYR A 46 -6.44 9.98 -5.45
CA TYR A 46 -7.75 9.34 -5.55
C TYR A 46 -7.97 8.28 -4.46
N ILE A 47 -6.97 8.01 -3.62
CA ILE A 47 -7.03 6.97 -2.59
C ILE A 47 -7.61 7.56 -1.31
N ARG A 48 -8.58 6.87 -0.73
CA ARG A 48 -9.14 7.18 0.58
C ARG A 48 -8.36 6.48 1.68
N TYR A 49 -8.24 5.15 1.57
CA TYR A 49 -7.45 4.34 2.49
C TYR A 49 -6.97 3.05 1.80
N ILE A 50 -5.94 2.43 2.38
CA ILE A 50 -5.32 1.19 1.89
C ILE A 50 -5.39 0.18 3.02
N LEU A 51 -5.86 -1.03 2.71
CA LEU A 51 -5.87 -2.15 3.65
C LEU A 51 -4.71 -3.10 3.34
N ILE A 52 -3.92 -3.41 4.37
CA ILE A 52 -2.81 -4.34 4.32
C ILE A 52 -3.10 -5.54 5.23
N SER A 53 -2.48 -6.70 4.96
CA SER A 53 -2.61 -7.86 5.84
C SER A 53 -1.83 -7.67 7.14
N ASN A 54 -2.23 -8.39 8.19
CA ASN A 54 -1.49 -8.45 9.45
C ASN A 54 -0.07 -9.00 9.25
N GLU A 55 0.13 -9.89 8.28
CA GLU A 55 1.44 -10.43 7.91
C GLU A 55 2.37 -9.33 7.39
N GLU A 56 1.87 -8.45 6.51
CA GLU A 56 2.66 -7.31 6.05
C GLU A 56 2.91 -6.29 7.15
N LEU A 57 1.93 -6.04 8.02
CA LEU A 57 2.13 -5.21 9.20
C LEU A 57 3.26 -5.77 10.09
N THR A 58 3.25 -7.07 10.34
CA THR A 58 4.27 -7.76 11.16
C THR A 58 5.67 -7.66 10.52
N LYS A 59 5.77 -7.82 9.19
CA LYS A 59 7.05 -7.64 8.47
C LYS A 59 7.60 -6.22 8.62
N ILE A 60 6.74 -5.20 8.55
CA ILE A 60 7.13 -3.81 8.76
C ILE A 60 7.67 -3.60 10.18
N LEU A 61 6.95 -4.09 11.19
CA LEU A 61 7.34 -3.95 12.59
C LEU A 61 8.69 -4.63 12.87
N ASN A 62 8.88 -5.86 12.38
CA ASN A 62 10.14 -6.59 12.53
C ASN A 62 11.32 -5.88 11.84
N THR A 63 11.08 -5.27 10.67
CA THR A 63 12.12 -4.51 9.95
C THR A 63 12.52 -3.23 10.68
N ILE A 64 11.59 -2.60 11.41
CA ILE A 64 11.87 -1.42 12.22
C ILE A 64 12.60 -1.81 13.50
N SER A 65 12.26 -2.94 14.11
CA SER A 65 12.83 -3.41 15.38
C SER A 65 14.24 -4.00 15.26
N ASN A 66 14.61 -4.59 14.11
CA ASN A 66 15.95 -5.14 13.85
C ASN A 66 16.98 -4.06 13.47
N LYS A 67 16.83 -2.84 14.00
CA LYS A 67 17.55 -1.65 13.57
C LYS A 67 18.01 -0.83 14.76
#